data_AF-A0A4R5XVN5-F1
#
_entry.id   AF-A0A4R5XVN5-F1
#
_cell.length_a   1.000
_cell.length_b   1.000
_cell.length_c   1.000
_cell.angle_alpha   90.00
_cell.angle_beta   90.00
_cell.angle_gamma   90.00
#
_symmetry.space_group_name_H-M   'P 1'
#
loop_
_entity.id
_entity.type
_entity.pdbx_description
1 polymer ?
#
loop_
_entity_poly.entity_id
_entity_poly.type
_entity_poly.pdbx_seq_one_letter_code
_entity_poly.pdbx_strand_id
1 'polypeptide(L)' 'MADQYRLLNQIEKKRQVLIYVVAKEGLTSPLAVQYSQELDDLLNRYDRLFTNNTTAPTSFIQA' A
#
# COMPACT_ATOMS: atom_id res chain seq x y z
N MET A 1 2.84 -20.38 -3.10
CA MET A 1 1.60 -20.01 -2.37
C MET A 1 1.86 -19.39 -0.99
N ALA A 2 2.90 -19.79 -0.24
CA ALA A 2 3.23 -19.17 1.05
C ALA A 2 3.66 -17.69 0.94
N ASP A 3 4.38 -17.34 -0.12
CA ASP A 3 4.91 -15.98 -0.29
C ASP A 3 3.83 -14.93 -0.57
N GLN A 4 2.79 -15.30 -1.33
CA GLN A 4 1.64 -14.44 -1.60
C GLN A 4 0.89 -14.10 -0.30
N TYR A 5 0.63 -15.10 0.55
CA TYR A 5 -0.01 -14.89 1.85
C TYR A 5 0.85 -14.03 2.78
N ARG A 6 2.17 -14.24 2.79
CA ARG A 6 3.11 -13.44 3.58
C ARG A 6 3.12 -11.98 3.14
N LEU A 7 2.99 -11.70 1.84
CA LEU A 7 2.93 -10.34 1.32
C LEU A 7 1.59 -9.67 1.66
N LEU A 8 0.47 -10.38 1.52
CA LEU A 8 -0.85 -9.90 1.94
C LEU A 8 -0.90 -9.56 3.43
N ASN A 9 -0.28 -10.39 4.28
CA ASN A 9 -0.20 -10.14 5.71
C ASN A 9 0.59 -8.84 6.03
N GLN A 10 1.66 -8.57 5.28
CA GLN A 10 2.42 -7.31 5.43
C GLN A 10 1.60 -6.10 4.99
N ILE A 11 0.87 -6.21 3.87
CA ILE A 11 -0.05 -5.17 3.40
C ILE A 11 -1.09 -4.85 4.47
N GLU A 12 -1.77 -5.86 5.02
CA GLU A 12 -2.81 -5.63 6.01
C GLU A 12 -2.25 -5.03 7.31
N LYS A 13 -1.10 -5.51 7.79
CA LYS A 13 -0.43 -4.91 8.96
C LYS A 13 -0.09 -3.44 8.73
N LYS A 14 0.48 -3.11 7.57
CA LYS A 14 0.84 -1.73 7.23
C LYS A 14 -0.41 -0.84 7.10
N ARG A 15 -1.48 -1.36 6.50
CA ARG A 15 -2.78 -0.68 6.41
C ARG A 15 -3.36 -0.33 7.77
N GLN A 16 -3.33 -1.26 8.73
CA GLN A 16 -3.79 -0.99 10.10
C GLN A 16 -2.96 0.10 10.79
N VAL A 17 -1.62 0.07 10.64
CA VAL A 17 -0.74 1.11 11.18
C VAL A 17 -1.04 2.47 10.55
N LEU A 18 -1.24 2.53 9.23
CA LEU A 18 -1.59 3.76 8.54
C LEU A 18 -2.92 4.35 9.04
N ILE A 19 -3.97 3.52 9.17
CA ILE A 19 -5.27 3.96 9.69
C ILE A 19 -5.11 4.56 11.09
N TYR A 20 -4.36 3.89 11.97
CA TYR A 20 -4.11 4.39 13.32
C TYR A 20 -3.38 5.74 13.31
N VAL A 21 -2.35 5.88 12.48
CA VAL A 21 -1.54 7.11 12.39
C VAL A 21 -2.34 8.26 11.79
N VAL A 22 -3.12 8.00 10.74
CA VAL A 22 -4.02 9.01 10.15
C VAL A 22 -5.05 9.49 11.18
N ALA A 23 -5.60 8.57 11.98
CA ALA A 23 -6.54 8.93 13.04
C ALA A 23 -5.90 9.76 14.16
N LYS A 24 -4.60 9.57 14.43
CA LYS A 24 -3.88 10.25 15.52
C LYS A 24 -3.23 11.58 15.10
N GLU A 25 -2.59 11.60 13.94
CA GLU A 25 -1.71 12.69 13.47
C GLU A 25 -2.31 13.44 12.26
N GLY A 26 -3.39 12.91 11.68
CA GLY A 26 -3.99 13.44 10.46
C GLY A 26 -3.31 12.94 9.18
N LEU A 27 -4.04 13.04 8.07
CA LEU A 27 -3.64 12.50 6.77
C LEU A 27 -2.42 13.21 6.17
N THR A 28 -2.25 14.49 6.47
CA THR A 28 -1.14 15.32 5.96
C THR A 28 0.11 15.23 6.83
N SER A 29 0.07 14.48 7.93
CA SER A 29 1.26 14.30 8.77
C SER A 29 2.36 13.60 7.96
N PRO A 30 3.64 14.00 8.14
CA PRO A 30 4.75 13.33 7.46
C PRO A 30 4.76 11.82 7.69
N LEU A 31 4.33 11.38 8.88
CA LEU A 31 4.26 9.97 9.24
C LEU A 31 3.14 9.23 8.47
N ALA A 32 1.95 9.82 8.34
CA ALA A 32 0.88 9.24 7.54
C ALA A 32 1.28 9.15 6.06
N VAL A 33 1.92 10.19 5.52
CA VAL A 33 2.40 10.22 4.13
C VAL A 33 3.48 9.16 3.89
N GLN A 34 4.43 9.02 4.82
CA GLN A 34 5.45 7.98 4.71
C GLN A 34 4.81 6.58 4.73
N TYR A 35 3.89 6.33 5.67
CA TYR A 35 3.26 5.01 5.78
C TYR A 35 2.30 4.70 4.63
N SER A 36 1.69 5.71 3.98
CA SER A 36 0.95 5.49 2.74
C SER A 36 1.86 5.11 1.58
N GLN A 37 3.03 5.74 1.45
CA GLN A 37 4.01 5.38 0.43
C GLN A 37 4.54 3.95 0.62
N GLU A 38 4.84 3.56 1.86
CA GLU A 38 5.28 2.20 2.17
C GLU A 38 4.18 1.15 1.89
N LEU A 39 2.91 1.50 2.14
CA LEU A 39 1.78 0.64 1.80
C LEU A 39 1.63 0.49 0.29
N ASP A 40 1.73 1.59 -0.46
CA ASP A 40 1.68 1.60 -1.92
C ASP A 40 2.80 0.74 -2.53
N ASP A 41 4.01 0.81 -1.99
CA ASP A 41 5.12 -0.04 -2.44
C ASP A 41 4.83 -1.53 -2.23
N LEU A 42 4.19 -1.90 -1.11
CA LEU A 42 3.81 -3.30 -0.85
C LEU A 42 2.71 -3.76 -1.81
N LEU A 43 1.73 -2.91 -2.10
CA LEU A 43 0.67 -3.18 -3.08
C LEU A 43 1.26 -3.34 -4.49
N ASN A 44 2.11 -2.41 -4.92
CA ASN A 44 2.79 -2.47 -6.22
C ASN A 44 3.64 -3.73 -6.37
N ARG A 45 4.33 -4.16 -5.29
CA ARG A 45 5.09 -5.42 -5.29
C ARG A 45 4.16 -6.63 -5.41
N TYR A 46 3.03 -6.61 -4.70
CA TYR A 46 2.05 -7.69 -4.80
C TYR A 46 1.49 -7.80 -6.21
N ASP A 47 1.12 -6.67 -6.82
CA ASP A 47 0.57 -6.65 -8.17
C ASP A 47 1.57 -7.14 -9.21
N ARG A 48 2.83 -6.70 -9.14
CA ARG A 48 3.89 -7.19 -10.05
C ARG A 48 4.17 -8.69 -9.91
N LEU A 49 4.06 -9.24 -8.70
CA LEU A 49 4.39 -10.64 -8.43
C LEU A 49 3.22 -11.58 -8.69
N PHE A 50 1.98 -11.13 -8.48
CA PHE A 50 0.81 -12.02 -8.42
C PHE A 50 -0.37 -11.58 -9.33
N THR A 51 -0.36 -10.35 -9.86
CA THR A 51 -1.45 -9.77 -10.69
C THR A 51 -0.96 -9.54 -12.14
N ASN A 52 -0.35 -10.53 -12.79
CA ASN A 52 0.23 -10.35 -14.14
C ASN A 52 -0.78 -10.35 -15.31
N ASN A 53 -2.09 -10.18 -15.11
CA ASN A 53 -3.06 -10.03 -16.21
C ASN A 53 -4.32 -9.27 -15.77
N THR A 54 -4.23 -7.96 -15.53
CA THR A 54 -5.27 -6.91 -15.73
C THR A 54 -5.09 -5.82 -14.67
N THR A 55 -4.33 -4.77 -15.02
CA THR A 55 -4.74 -3.36 -14.92
C THR A 55 -3.64 -2.52 -15.56
N ALA A 56 -4.02 -1.73 -16.56
CA ALA A 56 -3.18 -0.71 -17.17
C ALA A 56 -2.52 0.16 -16.08
N PRO A 57 -1.35 0.77 -16.36
CA PRO A 57 -0.78 1.74 -15.44
C PRO A 57 -1.85 2.79 -15.18
N THR A 58 -2.37 2.84 -13.96
CA THR A 58 -3.14 3.98 -13.50
C THR A 58 -2.14 5.12 -13.48
N SER A 59 -1.95 5.73 -14.65
CA SER A 59 -1.50 7.09 -14.80
C SER A 59 -2.35 7.89 -13.82
N PHE A 60 -1.73 8.31 -12.73
CA PHE A 60 -2.26 9.35 -11.88
C PHE A 60 -2.79 10.42 -12.81
N ILE A 61 -4.10 10.69 -12.71
CA ILE A 61 -4.71 11.85 -13.36
C ILE A 61 -3.89 13.04 -12.89
N GLN A 62 -3.07 13.54 -13.80
CA GLN A 62 -2.37 14.80 -13.67
C GLN A 62 -3.46 15.87 -13.85
N ALA A 63 -3.61 16.70 -12.83
CA ALA A 63 -4.51 17.84 -12.80
C ALA A 63 -4.19 18.85 -13.91
#